data_AF-A0A7D4UD81-F1
#
_entry.id   AF-A0A7D4UD81-F1
#
_cell.length_a   1.000
_cell.length_b   1.000
_cell.length_c   1.000
_cell.angle_alpha   90.00
_cell.angle_beta   90.00
_cell.angle_gamma   90.00
#
_symmetry.space_group_name_H-M   'P 1'
#
loop_
_entity.id
_entity.type
_entity.pdbx_description
1 polymer ?
#
loop_
_entity_poly.entity_id
_entity_poly.type
_entity_poly.pdbx_seq_one_letter_code
_entity_poly.pdbx_strand_id
1 'polypeptide(L)'
;MVYRTGFLLQKDDIERYIQVETILAFYKQQFINTGKHLLFEGETFIGNVTFSDDHCILNGFDNFDQSEKKDIRAFLGTLIIPHQKALASAFGFGLQIKDKLVYCEVILNMGLYEIWFNGINIAVLSQNAKCIWLQVSGNALPPSILRDIKKGIEKYYNQF
;
A
#
# COMPACT_ATOMS: atom_id res chain seq x y z
N MET A 1 -3.90 -2.07 -3.56
CA MET A 1 -3.18 -2.33 -4.80
C MET A 1 -1.69 -2.18 -4.56
N VAL A 2 -0.95 -3.19 -5.02
CA VAL A 2 0.51 -3.21 -4.97
C VAL A 2 1.02 -2.99 -6.40
N TYR A 3 1.84 -1.96 -6.60
CA TYR A 3 2.59 -1.80 -7.84
C TYR A 3 3.91 -2.56 -7.72
N ARG A 4 4.19 -3.44 -8.69
CA ARG A 4 5.42 -4.23 -8.72
C ARG A 4 6.35 -3.72 -9.80
N THR A 5 7.60 -3.54 -9.44
CA THR A 5 8.71 -3.23 -10.36
C THR A 5 9.99 -3.87 -9.80
N GLY A 6 11.13 -3.56 -10.38
CA GLY A 6 12.41 -3.96 -9.82
C GLY A 6 13.57 -3.31 -10.55
N PHE A 7 14.75 -3.47 -9.97
CA PHE A 7 16.00 -2.96 -10.53
C PHE A 7 17.14 -3.92 -10.22
N LEU A 8 18.21 -3.80 -10.99
CA LEU A 8 19.46 -4.52 -10.74
C LEU A 8 20.37 -3.66 -9.88
N LEU A 9 20.93 -4.29 -8.85
CA LEU A 9 21.94 -3.72 -7.98
C LEU A 9 23.24 -4.48 -8.25
N GLN A 10 24.27 -3.78 -8.71
CA GLN A 10 25.53 -4.37 -9.14
C GLN A 10 26.66 -3.95 -8.21
N LYS A 11 27.38 -4.92 -7.66
CA LYS A 11 28.51 -4.68 -6.76
C LYS A 11 29.54 -5.81 -6.88
N ASP A 12 30.81 -5.46 -7.05
CA ASP A 12 31.94 -6.42 -7.07
C ASP A 12 31.69 -7.64 -7.99
N ASP A 13 31.19 -7.38 -9.21
CA ASP A 13 30.79 -8.39 -10.22
C ASP A 13 29.62 -9.31 -9.83
N ILE A 14 28.95 -9.04 -8.71
CA ILE A 14 27.73 -9.73 -8.28
C ILE A 14 26.51 -8.88 -8.66
N GLU A 15 25.59 -9.48 -9.42
CA GLU A 15 24.30 -8.88 -9.78
C GLU A 15 23.19 -9.40 -8.86
N ARG A 16 22.44 -8.46 -8.27
CA ARG A 16 21.31 -8.74 -7.38
C ARG A 16 20.06 -8.10 -7.95
N TYR A 17 19.04 -8.90 -8.26
CA TYR A 17 17.75 -8.37 -8.68
C TYR A 17 16.88 -8.06 -7.48
N ILE A 18 16.48 -6.79 -7.37
CA ILE A 18 15.65 -6.30 -6.28
C ILE A 18 14.25 -6.02 -6.82
N GLN A 19 13.28 -6.82 -6.41
CA GLN A 19 11.86 -6.56 -6.64
C GLN A 19 11.37 -5.51 -5.64
N VAL A 20 10.60 -4.54 -6.13
CA VAL A 20 9.98 -3.49 -5.34
C VAL A 20 8.47 -3.62 -5.44
N GLU A 21 7.83 -3.77 -4.29
CA GLU A 21 6.39 -3.70 -4.14
C GLU A 21 5.99 -2.38 -3.46
N THR A 22 5.29 -1.51 -4.17
CA THR A 22 4.83 -0.22 -3.64
C THR A 22 3.37 -0.30 -3.22
N ILE A 23 3.07 0.05 -1.97
CA ILE A 23 1.71 0.06 -1.42
C ILE A 23 1.03 1.38 -1.78
N LEU A 24 0.04 1.34 -2.67
CA LEU A 24 -0.50 2.54 -3.33
C LEU A 24 -1.52 3.34 -2.54
N ALA A 25 -2.02 2.83 -1.41
CA ALA A 25 -3.11 3.48 -0.68
C ALA A 25 -2.71 4.73 0.12
N PHE A 26 -1.48 5.23 -0.06
CA PHE A 26 -1.00 6.50 0.49
C PHE A 26 -0.89 7.66 -0.53
N TYR A 27 -1.10 7.41 -1.82
CA TYR A 27 -0.74 8.40 -2.85
C TYR A 27 -1.94 9.18 -3.37
N LYS A 28 -2.09 10.42 -2.88
CA LYS A 28 -3.00 11.41 -3.46
C LYS A 28 -2.40 12.16 -4.67
N GLN A 29 -1.10 12.00 -4.94
CA GLN A 29 -0.36 12.78 -5.93
C GLN A 29 0.51 11.91 -6.85
N GLN A 30 0.68 12.38 -8.08
CA GLN A 30 1.23 11.67 -9.25
C GLN A 30 2.76 11.51 -9.26
N PHE A 31 3.47 11.89 -8.19
CA PHE A 31 4.93 11.90 -8.13
C PHE A 31 5.41 11.26 -6.82
N ILE A 32 6.30 10.28 -6.92
CA ILE A 32 6.80 9.51 -5.78
C ILE A 32 7.90 10.32 -5.09
N ASN A 33 7.52 11.05 -4.04
CA ASN A 33 8.45 11.46 -3.00
C ASN A 33 7.89 11.16 -1.60
N THR A 34 6.85 10.33 -1.52
CA THR A 34 6.17 9.92 -0.28
C THR A 34 5.79 8.45 -0.39
N GLY A 35 5.50 7.74 0.70
CA GLY A 35 4.93 6.38 0.69
C GLY A 35 5.88 5.22 0.99
N LYS A 36 5.32 3.98 1.02
CA LYS A 36 6.00 2.78 1.54
C LYS A 36 6.29 1.77 0.42
N HIS A 37 7.56 1.41 0.30
CA HIS A 37 8.08 0.43 -0.65
C HIS A 37 8.62 -0.77 0.13
N LEU A 38 8.20 -1.98 -0.25
CA LEU A 38 8.73 -3.23 0.25
C LEU A 38 9.70 -3.79 -0.79
N LEU A 39 10.87 -4.22 -0.35
CA LEU A 39 11.93 -4.71 -1.23
C LEU A 39 12.15 -6.20 -0.98
N PHE A 40 12.35 -6.94 -2.07
CA PHE A 40 12.54 -8.38 -2.07
C PHE A 40 13.71 -8.75 -2.97
N GLU A 41 14.46 -9.77 -2.56
CA GLU A 41 15.45 -10.44 -3.40
C GLU A 41 14.97 -11.89 -3.61
N GLY A 42 14.59 -12.21 -4.85
CA GLY A 42 13.72 -13.36 -5.11
C GLY A 42 12.38 -13.21 -4.38
N GLU A 43 11.99 -14.22 -3.59
CA GLU A 43 10.78 -14.19 -2.74
C GLU A 43 11.06 -13.76 -1.28
N THR A 44 12.31 -13.42 -0.96
CA THR A 44 12.72 -13.09 0.42
C THR A 44 12.60 -11.59 0.66
N PHE A 45 11.86 -11.20 1.69
CA PHE A 45 11.78 -9.80 2.14
C PHE A 45 13.11 -9.34 2.71
N ILE A 46 13.67 -8.27 2.16
CA ILE A 46 14.98 -7.73 2.56
C ILE A 46 14.89 -6.40 3.30
N GLY A 47 13.76 -5.69 3.20
CA GLY A 47 13.60 -4.42 3.88
C GLY A 47 12.47 -3.57 3.31
N ASN A 48 12.24 -2.43 3.95
CA ASN A 48 11.29 -1.44 3.45
C ASN A 48 11.84 -0.03 3.50
N VAL A 49 11.44 0.76 2.52
CA VAL A 49 11.76 2.19 2.43
C VAL A 49 10.48 2.98 2.56
N THR A 50 10.49 3.96 3.46
CA THR A 50 9.39 4.91 3.61
C THR A 50 9.88 6.30 3.26
N PHE A 51 9.24 6.92 2.28
CA PHE A 51 9.41 8.34 1.98
C PHE A 51 8.34 9.17 2.67
N SER A 52 8.73 10.29 3.25
CA SER A 52 7.87 11.39 3.69
C SER A 52 8.42 12.68 3.10
N ASP A 53 7.64 13.76 3.13
CA ASP A 53 7.96 15.05 2.48
C ASP A 53 9.41 15.50 2.69
N ASP A 54 9.98 15.26 3.87
CA ASP A 54 11.36 15.67 4.21
C ASP A 54 12.33 14.51 4.53
N HIS A 55 11.88 13.25 4.52
CA HIS A 55 12.69 12.14 5.04
C HIS A 55 12.55 10.83 4.27
N CYS A 56 13.65 10.08 4.19
CA CYS A 56 13.70 8.72 3.66
C CYS A 56 14.23 7.78 4.73
N ILE A 57 13.40 6.83 5.18
CA ILE A 57 13.74 5.87 6.22
C ILE A 57 13.91 4.49 5.59
N LEU A 58 15.08 3.88 5.81
CA LEU A 58 15.41 2.52 5.36
C LEU A 58 15.40 1.60 6.57
N ASN A 59 14.50 0.62 6.57
CA ASN A 59 14.37 -0.38 7.64
C ASN A 59 14.76 -1.77 7.12
N GLY A 60 15.64 -2.48 7.86
CA GLY A 60 16.08 -3.84 7.52
C GLY A 60 17.30 -3.91 6.59
N PHE A 61 17.90 -2.77 6.25
CA PHE A 61 19.05 -2.70 5.34
C PHE A 61 20.41 -2.77 6.06
N ASP A 62 20.49 -3.43 7.22
CA ASP A 62 21.73 -3.47 8.02
C ASP A 62 22.89 -4.15 7.27
N ASN A 63 22.55 -5.13 6.43
CA ASN A 63 23.51 -5.89 5.61
C ASN A 63 23.85 -5.22 4.27
N PHE A 64 23.31 -4.02 3.99
CA PHE A 64 23.61 -3.25 2.79
C PHE A 64 24.59 -2.12 3.13
N ASP A 65 25.57 -1.91 2.28
CA ASP A 65 26.49 -0.79 2.45
C ASP A 65 25.86 0.56 2.04
N GLN A 66 26.62 1.65 2.20
CA GLN A 66 26.13 2.99 1.89
C GLN A 66 25.93 3.24 0.38
N SER A 67 26.70 2.58 -0.48
CA SER A 67 26.53 2.67 -1.93
C SER A 67 25.25 2.00 -2.36
N GLU A 68 25.01 0.76 -1.90
CA GLU A 68 23.80 0.00 -2.20
C GLU A 68 22.56 0.75 -1.68
N LYS A 69 22.62 1.27 -0.45
CA LYS A 69 21.56 2.12 0.12
C LYS A 69 21.31 3.38 -0.69
N LYS A 70 22.34 3.98 -1.29
CA LYS A 70 22.23 5.17 -2.14
C LYS A 70 21.54 4.82 -3.46
N ASP A 71 21.89 3.70 -4.08
CA ASP A 71 21.31 3.26 -5.34
C ASP A 71 19.83 2.87 -5.18
N ILE A 72 19.50 2.17 -4.08
CA ILE A 72 18.10 1.91 -3.68
C ILE A 72 17.32 3.23 -3.58
N ARG A 73 17.84 4.23 -2.87
CA ARG A 73 17.17 5.54 -2.74
C ARG A 73 17.02 6.25 -4.08
N ALA A 74 18.06 6.21 -4.93
CA ALA A 74 18.05 6.86 -6.23
C ALA A 74 17.00 6.24 -7.17
N PHE A 75 16.91 4.91 -7.21
CA PHE A 75 15.86 4.23 -7.97
C PHE A 75 14.47 4.59 -7.45
N LEU A 76 14.23 4.46 -6.14
CA LEU A 76 12.91 4.72 -5.57
C LEU A 76 12.49 6.19 -5.69
N GLY A 77 13.42 7.14 -5.59
CA GLY A 77 13.14 8.57 -5.77
C GLY A 77 12.90 8.99 -7.23
N THR A 78 13.26 8.14 -8.19
CA THR A 78 12.99 8.36 -9.63
C THR A 78 11.85 7.48 -10.15
N LEU A 79 11.29 6.62 -9.30
CA LEU A 79 10.22 5.72 -9.68
C LEU A 79 8.98 6.56 -10.05
N ILE A 80 8.41 6.29 -11.21
CA ILE A 80 7.16 6.91 -11.65
C ILE A 80 6.11 5.79 -11.66
N ILE A 81 5.15 5.85 -10.75
CA ILE A 81 3.99 4.96 -10.78
C ILE A 81 2.99 5.56 -11.77
N PRO A 82 2.58 4.82 -12.83
CA PRO A 82 1.57 5.30 -13.75
C PRO A 82 0.31 5.71 -13.00
N HIS A 83 -0.17 6.93 -13.25
CA HIS A 83 -1.44 7.40 -12.70
C HIS A 83 -2.57 6.53 -13.23
N GLN A 84 -3.05 5.60 -12.40
CA GLN A 84 -4.26 4.87 -12.74
C GLN A 84 -5.44 5.79 -12.42
N LYS A 85 -6.11 6.33 -13.46
CA LYS A 85 -7.37 7.08 -13.30
C LYS A 85 -8.43 6.34 -12.47
N ALA A 86 -8.35 5.01 -12.38
CA ALA A 86 -9.19 4.17 -11.54
C ALA A 86 -8.87 4.25 -10.02
N LEU A 87 -7.73 4.83 -9.62
CA LEU A 87 -7.30 4.95 -8.21
C LEU A 87 -7.75 6.24 -7.52
N ALA A 88 -8.45 7.14 -8.22
CA ALA A 88 -8.92 8.40 -7.63
C ALA A 88 -9.86 8.20 -6.41
N SER A 89 -10.25 6.98 -6.10
CA SER A 89 -11.09 6.65 -4.95
C SER A 89 -10.55 5.48 -4.12
N ALA A 90 -9.22 5.31 -4.08
CA ALA A 90 -8.55 4.39 -3.16
C ALA A 90 -7.95 5.12 -1.95
N PHE A 91 -8.09 4.53 -0.76
CA PHE A 91 -7.47 5.03 0.48
C PHE A 91 -7.27 3.89 1.48
N GLY A 92 -6.39 4.09 2.46
CA GLY A 92 -6.13 3.06 3.47
C GLY A 92 -5.94 3.58 4.88
N PHE A 93 -6.08 2.68 5.84
CA PHE A 93 -5.93 2.93 7.27
C PHE A 93 -5.57 1.64 8.01
N GLY A 94 -4.94 1.78 9.19
CA GLY A 94 -4.67 0.63 10.06
C GLY A 94 -5.95 0.13 10.74
N LEU A 95 -6.14 -1.19 10.77
CA LEU A 95 -7.19 -1.88 11.52
C LEU A 95 -6.58 -2.84 12.53
N GLN A 96 -7.01 -2.74 13.78
CA GLN A 96 -6.66 -3.72 14.80
C GLN A 96 -7.63 -4.90 14.74
N ILE A 97 -7.14 -6.08 14.38
CA ILE A 97 -7.93 -7.32 14.32
C ILE A 97 -7.35 -8.30 15.32
N LYS A 98 -8.05 -8.50 16.45
CA LYS A 98 -7.50 -9.23 17.62
C LYS A 98 -6.15 -8.59 18.02
N ASP A 99 -5.08 -9.37 18.09
CA ASP A 99 -3.73 -8.90 18.45
C ASP A 99 -2.86 -8.54 17.24
N LYS A 100 -3.45 -8.37 16.05
CA LYS A 100 -2.71 -8.06 14.82
C LYS A 100 -3.17 -6.73 14.22
N LEU A 101 -2.19 -5.88 13.90
CA LEU A 101 -2.41 -4.68 13.09
C LEU A 101 -2.41 -5.10 11.61
N VAL A 102 -3.50 -4.79 10.92
CA VAL A 102 -3.71 -5.07 9.50
C VAL A 102 -3.82 -3.76 8.76
N TYR A 103 -3.16 -3.64 7.61
CA TYR A 103 -3.40 -2.52 6.72
C TYR A 103 -4.66 -2.78 5.91
N CYS A 104 -5.69 -1.95 6.12
CA CYS A 104 -6.92 -1.97 5.36
C CYS A 104 -6.86 -0.95 4.25
N GLU A 105 -7.18 -1.38 3.05
CA GLU A 105 -7.31 -0.54 1.88
C GLU A 105 -8.72 -0.68 1.33
N VAL A 106 -9.29 0.46 0.94
CA VAL A 106 -10.62 0.57 0.35
C VAL A 106 -10.46 1.17 -1.02
N ILE A 107 -11.00 0.49 -2.03
CA ILE A 107 -11.03 0.97 -3.42
C ILE A 107 -12.50 1.16 -3.81
N LEU A 108 -12.91 2.40 -4.06
CA LEU A 108 -14.24 2.69 -4.59
C LEU A 108 -14.23 2.57 -6.12
N ASN A 109 -15.02 1.63 -6.63
CA ASN A 109 -15.17 1.35 -8.05
C ASN A 109 -16.67 1.18 -8.38
N MET A 110 -17.20 2.02 -9.27
CA MET A 110 -18.62 1.95 -9.70
C MET A 110 -19.65 1.90 -8.54
N GLY A 111 -19.40 2.62 -7.44
CA GLY A 111 -20.29 2.63 -6.27
C GLY A 111 -20.13 1.44 -5.31
N LEU A 112 -19.15 0.56 -5.58
CA LEU A 112 -18.75 -0.54 -4.71
C LEU A 112 -17.42 -0.23 -4.03
N TYR A 113 -17.29 -0.66 -2.78
CA TYR A 113 -16.10 -0.48 -1.96
C TYR A 113 -15.41 -1.82 -1.80
N GLU A 114 -14.37 -2.06 -2.58
CA GLU A 114 -13.54 -3.25 -2.43
C GLU A 114 -12.64 -3.11 -1.20
N ILE A 115 -12.68 -4.10 -0.32
CA ILE A 115 -11.93 -4.11 0.94
C ILE A 115 -10.77 -5.07 0.81
N TRP A 116 -9.57 -4.55 1.00
CA TRP A 116 -8.32 -5.26 0.88
C TRP A 116 -7.58 -5.25 2.22
N PHE A 117 -7.13 -6.42 2.70
CA PHE A 117 -6.24 -6.52 3.86
C PHE A 117 -4.86 -6.95 3.42
N ASN A 118 -3.84 -6.16 3.75
CA ASN A 118 -2.44 -6.42 3.41
C ASN A 118 -2.26 -6.82 1.92
N GLY A 119 -3.00 -6.17 1.02
CA GLY A 119 -2.92 -6.43 -0.42
C GLY A 119 -3.72 -7.63 -0.94
N ILE A 120 -4.57 -8.26 -0.13
CA ILE A 120 -5.49 -9.33 -0.55
C ILE A 120 -6.93 -8.80 -0.51
N ASN A 121 -7.75 -9.05 -1.54
CA ASN A 121 -9.17 -8.70 -1.51
C ASN A 121 -9.95 -9.65 -0.59
N ILE A 122 -10.71 -9.10 0.35
CA ILE A 122 -11.37 -9.88 1.41
C ILE A 122 -12.88 -9.80 1.30
N ALA A 123 -13.40 -8.63 0.90
CA ALA A 123 -14.82 -8.37 0.80
C ALA A 123 -15.10 -7.22 -0.18
N VAL A 124 -16.34 -7.15 -0.65
CA VAL A 124 -16.86 -5.99 -1.37
C VAL A 124 -18.08 -5.47 -0.63
N LEU A 125 -18.11 -4.18 -0.36
CA LEU A 125 -19.22 -3.50 0.29
C LEU A 125 -19.95 -2.59 -0.72
N SER A 126 -21.21 -2.33 -0.45
CA SER A 126 -21.98 -1.25 -1.09
C SER A 126 -22.70 -0.46 -0.03
N GLN A 127 -23.06 0.77 -0.35
CA GLN A 127 -23.97 1.56 0.45
C GLN A 127 -25.22 1.83 -0.38
N ASN A 128 -26.39 1.47 0.16
CA ASN A 128 -27.64 1.75 -0.52
C ASN A 128 -28.08 3.21 -0.33
N ALA A 129 -29.16 3.62 -1.00
CA ALA A 129 -29.70 4.98 -0.92
C ALA A 129 -30.16 5.42 0.49
N LYS A 130 -30.28 4.49 1.44
CA LYS A 130 -30.61 4.78 2.85
C LYS A 130 -29.35 4.86 3.74
N CYS A 131 -28.17 4.96 3.12
CA CYS A 131 -26.87 4.92 3.79
C CYS A 131 -26.59 3.60 4.54
N ILE A 132 -27.33 2.52 4.23
CA ILE A 132 -27.12 1.21 4.84
C ILE A 132 -26.02 0.49 4.07
N TRP A 133 -24.99 0.11 4.81
CA TRP A 133 -23.88 -0.68 4.31
C TRP A 133 -24.22 -2.16 4.22
N LEU A 134 -23.98 -2.74 3.04
CA LEU A 134 -24.21 -4.13 2.72
C LEU A 134 -22.90 -4.76 2.24
N GLN A 135 -22.61 -5.98 2.70
CA GLN A 135 -21.55 -6.77 2.10
C GLN A 135 -22.12 -7.54 0.91
N VAL A 136 -21.54 -7.32 -0.26
CA VAL A 136 -22.02 -7.85 -1.55
C VAL A 136 -21.31 -9.16 -1.90
N SER A 137 -20.03 -9.29 -1.53
CA SER A 137 -19.25 -10.51 -1.77
C SER A 137 -18.08 -10.67 -0.79
N GLY A 138 -17.38 -11.81 -0.91
CA GLY A 138 -16.20 -12.15 -0.12
C GLY A 138 -16.51 -12.77 1.25
N ASN A 139 -15.50 -12.85 2.10
CA ASN A 139 -15.60 -13.48 3.42
C ASN A 139 -16.42 -12.61 4.36
N ALA A 140 -17.41 -13.19 5.05
CA ALA A 140 -18.25 -12.48 6.00
C ALA A 140 -17.37 -11.78 7.06
N LEU A 141 -17.37 -10.44 7.05
CA LEU A 141 -16.57 -9.66 7.97
C LEU A 141 -17.22 -9.71 9.37
N PRO A 142 -16.43 -9.91 10.45
CA PRO A 142 -16.95 -9.80 11.80
C PRO A 142 -17.59 -8.42 12.04
N PRO A 143 -18.69 -8.32 12.81
CA PRO A 143 -19.41 -7.06 13.00
C PRO A 143 -18.57 -5.90 13.55
N SER A 144 -17.55 -6.19 14.35
CA SER A 144 -16.58 -5.18 14.84
C SER A 144 -15.73 -4.63 13.70
N ILE A 145 -15.13 -5.52 12.91
CA ILE A 145 -14.27 -5.14 11.78
C ILE A 145 -15.06 -4.36 10.72
N LEU A 146 -16.25 -4.84 10.39
CA LEU A 146 -17.14 -4.16 9.45
C LEU A 146 -17.50 -2.73 9.94
N ARG A 147 -17.68 -2.53 11.25
CA ARG A 147 -17.94 -1.20 11.84
C ARG A 147 -16.75 -0.27 11.70
N ASP A 148 -15.55 -0.78 11.96
CA ASP A 148 -14.33 0.04 11.89
C ASP A 148 -13.99 0.41 10.45
N ILE A 149 -14.22 -0.49 9.50
CA ILE A 149 -14.12 -0.19 8.07
C ILE A 149 -15.08 0.93 7.68
N LYS A 150 -16.37 0.84 8.04
CA LYS A 150 -17.38 1.88 7.75
C LYS A 150 -16.95 3.24 8.27
N LYS A 151 -16.51 3.29 9.53
CA LYS A 151 -15.99 4.52 10.14
C LYS A 151 -14.79 5.07 9.38
N GLY A 152 -13.87 4.21 8.95
CA GLY A 152 -12.73 4.60 8.13
C GLY A 152 -13.17 5.22 6.80
N ILE A 153 -14.17 4.62 6.14
CA ILE A 153 -14.73 5.13 4.89
C ILE A 153 -15.43 6.48 5.08
N GLU A 154 -16.33 6.57 6.05
CA GLU A 154 -17.07 7.80 6.35
C GLU A 154 -16.12 8.94 6.77
N LYS A 155 -15.11 8.64 7.59
CA LYS A 155 -14.09 9.62 7.98
C LYS A 155 -13.30 10.16 6.79
N TYR A 156 -13.02 9.33 5.77
CA TYR A 156 -12.29 9.77 4.59
C TYR A 156 -13.11 10.75 3.74
N TYR A 157 -14.39 10.45 3.50
CA TYR A 157 -15.25 11.28 2.64
C TYR A 157 -15.85 12.50 3.36
N ASN A 158 -15.98 12.49 4.68
CA ASN A 158 -16.44 13.67 5.45
C ASN A 158 -15.37 14.77 5.61
N GLN A 159 -14.16 14.59 5.05
CA GLN A 159 -13.08 15.58 5.07
C GLN A 159 -13.08 16.51 3.85
N PHE A 160 -14.04 16.34 2.93
CA PHE A 160 -14.24 17.14 1.73
C PHE A 160 -15.66 17.69 1.70
#